data_AF-W1SCC3-F1
#
_entry.id   AF-W1SCC3-F1
#
_cell.length_a   1.000
_cell.length_b   1.000
_cell.length_c   1.000
_cell.angle_alpha   90.00
_cell.angle_beta   90.00
_cell.angle_gamma   90.00
#
_symmetry.space_group_name_H-M   'P 1'
#
loop_
_entity.id
_entity.type
_entity.pdbx_description
1 polymer ?
#
loop_
_entity_poly.entity_id
_entity_poly.type
_entity_poly.pdbx_seq_one_letter_code
_entity_poly.pdbx_strand_id
1 'polypeptide(L)'
;MTSLRFLLRSGAALSIACAVFPAQAQLSSPLGGATQSDGSAAVARARTDISVPSASAPAPFQPAVIEGVRATAPVPEDPMPVPRDIATPVRLAPPNEFETYVSDIAGKSLRRFGSDLLVPEARDFTAPSTGAIPDDYRLNPGDQLRLDLTGSVQATGVVLTIDSEGRIFVPKVGAITVSGVRYGDVRSVIAQQVSRQYRGFDLQISVARLKGLTVYVTGFAERPGAYTVNSLSTLVNAVLAAGGPSAGGSFRSIQLRRNGELVSDFDLYDLLLRGDKSGDAALQNGDVIHIAPTGTQVAVIGSVNREAIYEVGPNETVEAALRYAGGASSVADATRLMLFDSLGRREIGWQELSPADARARIVQRGDVIRVLSDIGIARPVGQQPVLITISGEVVKPGRYYVQPGTRLNDVVTQAGGLTRDAFPYASVITRQSVKAQQKESFDRAVKDMELLLSTQPLVSVNRAQLATAGNQALIQSVVQKMQDREPNGRLIFNLPVTATQLPSDLIVENNDAVYVPSRPVTVGVFGAVPTPASFAYSEDKTIGDFVETAGGIQKLGDKKEIFVVRANGTVLANGRATLRAKALPGDLVFVPIEADRGEFWARLRDITSSLFGGFIGAASVAAVVQ
;
A
#
# COMPACT_ATOMS: atom_id res chain seq x y z
N MET A 1 -3.70 13.35 -41.44
CA MET A 1 -2.34 13.68 -41.92
C MET A 1 -1.46 13.94 -40.69
N THR A 2 -0.32 13.23 -40.62
CA THR A 2 0.98 13.65 -40.01
C THR A 2 0.94 14.38 -38.64
N SER A 3 1.26 13.77 -37.49
CA SER A 3 2.56 13.20 -37.05
C SER A 3 3.68 14.25 -36.89
N LEU A 4 4.19 14.50 -35.66
CA LEU A 4 5.53 14.05 -35.22
C LEU A 4 5.85 14.30 -33.73
N ARG A 5 6.66 13.39 -33.20
CA ARG A 5 7.38 13.27 -31.91
C ARG A 5 7.97 14.54 -31.29
N PHE A 6 8.17 14.50 -29.96
CA PHE A 6 9.47 14.87 -29.37
C PHE A 6 9.90 13.88 -28.27
N LEU A 7 11.17 13.47 -28.31
CA LEU A 7 11.84 12.67 -27.27
C LEU A 7 12.70 13.60 -26.40
N LEU A 8 12.83 13.29 -25.11
CA LEU A 8 14.14 13.38 -24.45
C LEU A 8 14.20 12.47 -23.21
N ARG A 9 15.04 11.44 -23.31
CA ARG A 9 15.54 10.66 -22.15
C ARG A 9 16.82 11.31 -21.66
N SER A 10 17.00 11.42 -20.36
CA SER A 10 18.33 11.44 -19.74
C SER A 10 18.25 10.74 -18.39
N GLY A 11 18.98 9.63 -18.27
CA GLY A 11 19.17 8.92 -17.01
C GLY A 11 20.62 9.05 -16.57
N ALA A 12 20.85 9.05 -15.26
CA ALA A 12 22.18 9.00 -14.68
C ALA A 12 22.18 7.95 -13.56
N ALA A 13 22.63 6.74 -13.89
CA ALA A 13 23.03 5.75 -12.89
C ALA A 13 24.54 5.90 -12.67
N LEU A 14 24.96 6.04 -11.42
CA LEU A 14 26.38 6.13 -11.05
C LEU A 14 26.72 5.00 -10.08
N SER A 15 27.71 4.19 -10.44
CA SER A 15 28.30 3.11 -9.64
C SER A 15 29.67 2.76 -10.23
N ILE A 16 30.48 2.01 -9.48
CA ILE A 16 31.89 1.58 -9.74
C ILE A 16 32.93 2.59 -9.21
N ALA A 17 34.03 2.22 -8.52
CA ALA A 17 34.37 1.05 -7.68
C ALA A 17 35.78 1.24 -7.01
N CYS A 18 36.20 0.23 -6.24
CA CYS A 18 37.59 -0.27 -6.06
C CYS A 18 38.52 0.28 -4.95
N ALA A 19 38.79 -0.59 -3.97
CA ALA A 19 40.12 -0.96 -3.43
C ALA A 19 39.97 -2.23 -2.52
N VAL A 20 40.95 -3.12 -2.26
CA VAL A 20 42.00 -3.78 -3.08
C VAL A 20 42.66 -4.91 -2.22
N PHE A 21 42.69 -6.17 -2.73
CA PHE A 21 43.66 -7.28 -2.40
C PHE A 21 43.72 -7.91 -0.96
N PRO A 22 44.47 -9.02 -0.69
CA PRO A 22 44.50 -10.34 -1.37
C PRO A 22 44.71 -11.61 -0.47
N ALA A 23 44.57 -12.83 -1.03
CA ALA A 23 45.35 -14.07 -0.77
C ALA A 23 44.84 -15.20 -1.70
N GLN A 24 45.62 -15.85 -2.59
CA GLN A 24 46.49 -17.03 -2.38
C GLN A 24 45.80 -18.19 -1.63
N ALA A 25 45.74 -19.44 -2.11
CA ALA A 25 46.20 -20.10 -3.36
C ALA A 25 45.20 -21.26 -3.69
N GLN A 26 45.39 -22.27 -4.56
CA GLN A 26 46.51 -22.80 -5.35
C GLN A 26 45.96 -23.60 -6.57
N LEU A 27 46.81 -24.28 -7.36
CA LEU A 27 46.45 -25.14 -8.51
C LEU A 27 47.26 -26.46 -8.49
N SER A 28 46.61 -27.60 -8.75
CA SER A 28 47.11 -28.67 -9.66
C SER A 28 46.15 -29.88 -9.75
N SER A 29 46.32 -30.65 -10.83
CA SER A 29 45.63 -31.90 -11.22
C SER A 29 46.67 -32.77 -11.98
N PRO A 30 46.37 -33.90 -12.67
CA PRO A 30 45.27 -34.89 -12.60
C PRO A 30 45.80 -36.37 -12.61
N LEU A 31 44.95 -37.35 -13.00
CA LEU A 31 45.23 -38.66 -13.65
C LEU A 31 45.71 -39.90 -12.84
N GLY A 32 45.05 -41.05 -13.09
CA GLY A 32 45.76 -42.28 -13.53
C GLY A 32 45.62 -43.60 -12.73
N GLY A 33 44.87 -44.58 -13.25
CA GLY A 33 45.39 -45.92 -13.58
C GLY A 33 45.63 -47.04 -12.52
N ALA A 34 44.77 -48.07 -12.59
CA ALA A 34 45.10 -49.50 -12.73
C ALA A 34 45.83 -50.37 -11.63
N THR A 35 45.08 -51.41 -11.19
CA THR A 35 45.44 -52.85 -11.06
C THR A 35 46.50 -53.44 -10.10
N GLN A 36 45.98 -54.34 -9.23
CA GLN A 36 46.42 -55.72 -8.88
C GLN A 36 47.64 -56.06 -7.99
N SER A 37 47.40 -57.10 -7.18
CA SER A 37 48.31 -58.03 -6.47
C SER A 37 49.26 -57.43 -5.42
N ASP A 38 49.67 -58.14 -4.36
CA ASP A 38 49.64 -59.60 -4.12
C ASP A 38 49.68 -59.92 -2.60
N GLY A 39 49.60 -61.21 -2.22
CA GLY A 39 50.40 -61.69 -1.08
C GLY A 39 49.73 -62.24 0.19
N SER A 40 49.60 -63.57 0.21
CA SER A 40 50.03 -64.47 1.30
C SER A 40 49.16 -64.73 2.56
N ALA A 41 48.84 -66.02 2.72
CA ALA A 41 48.56 -66.70 4.00
C ALA A 41 49.88 -66.86 4.84
N ALA A 42 49.97 -67.53 5.99
CA ALA A 42 49.11 -68.48 6.69
C ALA A 42 49.48 -68.57 8.19
N VAL A 43 48.72 -69.32 8.99
CA VAL A 43 49.17 -70.58 9.63
C VAL A 43 48.01 -71.13 10.49
N ALA A 44 47.73 -72.42 10.33
CA ALA A 44 46.70 -73.13 11.08
C ALA A 44 47.27 -73.84 12.33
N ARG A 45 46.39 -74.20 13.27
CA ARG A 45 46.50 -75.48 14.00
C ARG A 45 45.15 -75.88 14.59
N ALA A 46 44.70 -77.08 14.26
CA ALA A 46 43.57 -77.75 14.87
C ALA A 46 44.06 -78.90 15.75
N ARG A 47 43.34 -79.21 16.83
CA ARG A 47 43.24 -80.57 17.37
C ARG A 47 41.80 -80.85 17.82
N THR A 48 41.38 -82.07 17.53
CA THR A 48 40.10 -82.67 17.85
C THR A 48 40.13 -83.33 19.23
N ASP A 49 38.99 -83.38 19.92
CA ASP A 49 38.68 -84.49 20.83
C ASP A 49 37.18 -84.78 20.86
N ILE A 50 36.82 -86.02 21.21
CA ILE A 50 35.48 -86.61 21.09
C ILE A 50 34.82 -86.73 22.46
N SER A 51 33.52 -86.43 22.57
CA SER A 51 32.71 -86.87 23.72
C SER A 51 31.24 -87.15 23.37
N VAL A 52 30.63 -88.03 24.17
CA VAL A 52 29.38 -88.78 23.97
C VAL A 52 28.19 -88.00 24.61
N PRO A 53 26.91 -88.18 24.19
CA PRO A 53 25.89 -87.13 24.36
C PRO A 53 25.17 -87.14 25.71
N SER A 54 24.52 -86.02 26.03
CA SER A 54 23.62 -85.87 27.18
C SER A 54 22.31 -85.16 26.82
N ALA A 55 21.24 -85.65 27.45
CA ALA A 55 19.83 -85.25 27.47
C ALA A 55 19.36 -83.93 26.81
N SER A 56 18.25 -84.06 26.09
CA SER A 56 17.42 -82.97 25.53
C SER A 56 16.77 -82.07 26.60
N ALA A 57 16.89 -80.76 26.40
CA ALA A 57 15.98 -79.75 26.97
C ALA A 57 15.01 -79.24 25.88
N PRO A 58 13.79 -78.77 26.21
CA PRO A 58 12.82 -78.32 25.22
C PRO A 58 13.30 -77.03 24.52
N ALA A 59 13.13 -76.99 23.20
CA ALA A 59 13.54 -75.83 22.40
C ALA A 59 12.73 -74.56 22.77
N PRO A 60 13.35 -73.37 22.84
CA PRO A 60 12.61 -72.13 22.97
C PRO A 60 11.75 -71.90 21.72
N PHE A 61 10.57 -71.32 21.92
CA PHE A 61 9.58 -71.07 20.88
C PHE A 61 10.15 -70.13 19.81
N GLN A 62 10.54 -70.67 18.65
CA GLN A 62 10.97 -69.88 17.50
C GLN A 62 9.73 -69.30 16.81
N PRO A 63 9.62 -67.96 16.66
CA PRO A 63 8.46 -67.36 16.01
C PRO A 63 8.42 -67.73 14.54
N ALA A 64 7.22 -67.99 14.02
CA ALA A 64 7.04 -68.35 12.62
C ALA A 64 7.25 -67.11 11.74
N VAL A 65 8.33 -67.08 10.95
CA VAL A 65 8.57 -66.02 9.95
C VAL A 65 7.64 -66.26 8.76
N ILE A 66 6.82 -65.28 8.42
CA ILE A 66 6.06 -65.24 7.17
C ILE A 66 6.92 -64.50 6.13
N GLU A 67 7.67 -65.26 5.34
CA GLU A 67 8.24 -64.73 4.11
C GLU A 67 7.12 -64.52 3.10
N GLY A 68 6.86 -63.26 2.75
CA GLY A 68 6.07 -62.93 1.57
C GLY A 68 6.78 -63.42 0.33
N VAL A 69 6.03 -63.91 -0.67
CA VAL A 69 6.60 -64.25 -1.98
C VAL A 69 7.30 -63.01 -2.52
N ARG A 70 8.63 -63.07 -2.64
CA ARG A 70 9.38 -62.10 -3.44
C ARG A 70 8.80 -62.18 -4.84
N ALA A 71 8.16 -61.11 -5.29
CA ALA A 71 7.90 -60.93 -6.71
C ALA A 71 9.24 -61.13 -7.44
N THR A 72 9.29 -62.11 -8.33
CA THR A 72 10.43 -62.26 -9.24
C THR A 72 10.61 -60.93 -9.94
N ALA A 73 11.77 -60.30 -9.75
CA ALA A 73 12.09 -59.08 -10.46
C ALA A 73 11.88 -59.33 -11.97
N PRO A 74 11.24 -58.41 -12.71
CA PRO A 74 11.25 -58.50 -14.16
C PRO A 74 12.70 -58.60 -14.64
N VAL A 75 12.91 -59.38 -15.69
CA VAL A 75 14.12 -59.24 -16.51
C VAL A 75 14.24 -57.75 -16.88
N PRO A 76 15.42 -57.13 -16.81
CA PRO A 76 15.60 -55.78 -17.31
C PRO A 76 15.48 -55.80 -18.84
N GLU A 77 14.25 -55.75 -19.34
CA GLU A 77 13.99 -55.05 -20.59
C GLU A 77 14.44 -53.61 -20.36
N ASP A 78 15.31 -53.10 -21.24
CA ASP A 78 15.64 -51.68 -21.25
C ASP A 78 14.33 -50.89 -21.26
N PRO A 79 14.07 -50.02 -20.26
CA PRO A 79 12.85 -49.26 -20.27
C PRO A 79 12.88 -48.40 -21.54
N MET A 80 11.95 -48.68 -22.47
CA MET A 80 11.61 -47.72 -23.51
C MET A 80 11.50 -46.36 -22.84
N PRO A 81 12.08 -45.29 -23.42
CA PRO A 81 12.18 -44.02 -22.74
C PRO A 81 10.77 -43.51 -22.42
N VAL A 82 10.34 -43.76 -21.18
CA VAL A 82 9.18 -43.12 -20.58
C VAL A 82 9.46 -41.64 -20.79
N PRO A 83 8.58 -40.89 -21.47
CA PRO A 83 8.74 -39.45 -21.54
C PRO A 83 8.92 -38.98 -20.11
N ARG A 84 10.10 -38.45 -19.80
CA ARG A 84 10.22 -37.67 -18.57
C ARG A 84 9.20 -36.59 -18.75
N ASP A 85 8.15 -36.60 -17.95
CA ASP A 85 7.34 -35.42 -17.73
C ASP A 85 8.31 -34.38 -17.18
N ILE A 86 8.87 -33.60 -18.11
CA ILE A 86 9.40 -32.29 -17.82
C ILE A 86 8.16 -31.56 -17.37
N ALA A 87 7.93 -31.57 -16.06
CA ALA A 87 6.85 -30.89 -15.36
C ALA A 87 7.00 -29.41 -15.71
N THR A 88 6.42 -29.06 -16.85
CA THR A 88 6.55 -27.74 -17.46
C THR A 88 5.81 -26.85 -16.49
N PRO A 89 6.49 -25.88 -15.84
CA PRO A 89 5.89 -25.08 -14.79
C PRO A 89 4.58 -24.54 -15.32
N VAL A 90 3.49 -24.85 -14.63
CA VAL A 90 2.14 -24.64 -15.15
C VAL A 90 1.84 -23.16 -15.12
N ARG A 91 2.23 -22.50 -16.21
CA ARG A 91 1.96 -21.09 -16.42
C ARG A 91 0.46 -20.92 -16.59
N LEU A 92 -0.10 -19.94 -15.88
CA LEU A 92 -1.44 -19.43 -16.12
C LEU A 92 -1.67 -19.21 -17.62
N ALA A 93 -2.85 -19.57 -18.11
CA ALA A 93 -3.27 -19.25 -19.46
C ALA A 93 -3.07 -17.74 -19.76
N PRO A 94 -2.64 -17.37 -20.97
CA PRO A 94 -2.52 -15.97 -21.35
C PRO A 94 -3.89 -15.27 -21.25
N PRO A 95 -3.93 -13.97 -20.92
CA PRO A 95 -5.19 -13.25 -20.80
C PRO A 95 -5.96 -13.30 -22.12
N ASN A 96 -7.28 -13.50 -22.01
CA ASN A 96 -8.17 -13.33 -23.16
C ASN A 96 -8.36 -11.83 -23.47
N GLU A 97 -9.07 -11.53 -24.57
CA GLU A 97 -9.31 -10.15 -25.02
C GLU A 97 -10.02 -9.30 -23.94
N PHE A 98 -11.03 -9.87 -23.28
CA PHE A 98 -11.78 -9.18 -22.22
C PHE A 98 -10.93 -8.94 -20.97
N GLU A 99 -10.12 -9.93 -20.53
CA GLU A 99 -9.15 -9.78 -19.44
C GLU A 99 -8.15 -8.65 -19.72
N THR A 100 -7.64 -8.58 -20.95
CA THR A 100 -6.70 -7.53 -21.37
C THR A 100 -7.38 -6.16 -21.30
N TYR A 101 -8.57 -6.04 -21.92
CA TYR A 101 -9.33 -4.79 -21.98
C TYR A 101 -9.70 -4.23 -20.58
N VAL A 102 -10.21 -5.08 -19.67
CA VAL A 102 -10.58 -4.58 -18.32
C VAL A 102 -9.35 -4.33 -17.45
N SER A 103 -8.23 -5.02 -17.70
CA SER A 103 -6.95 -4.71 -17.05
C SER A 103 -6.48 -3.29 -17.37
N ASP A 104 -6.59 -2.89 -18.65
CA ASP A 104 -6.25 -1.53 -19.08
C ASP A 104 -7.17 -0.48 -18.45
N ILE A 105 -8.48 -0.74 -18.36
CA ILE A 105 -9.45 0.14 -17.67
C ILE A 105 -9.14 0.28 -16.17
N ALA A 106 -8.70 -0.80 -15.52
CA ALA A 106 -8.35 -0.81 -14.11
C ALA A 106 -6.94 -0.27 -13.82
N GLY A 107 -6.09 -0.12 -14.84
CA GLY A 107 -4.68 0.25 -14.68
C GLY A 107 -3.81 -0.85 -14.04
N LYS A 108 -4.28 -2.10 -14.01
CA LYS A 108 -3.59 -3.25 -13.41
C LYS A 108 -4.11 -4.57 -13.98
N SER A 109 -3.32 -5.64 -13.91
CA SER A 109 -3.77 -6.96 -14.35
C SER A 109 -4.95 -7.45 -13.53
N LEU A 110 -6.04 -7.78 -14.22
CA LEU A 110 -7.24 -8.43 -13.68
C LEU A 110 -7.43 -9.79 -14.35
N ARG A 111 -7.92 -10.75 -13.56
CA ARG A 111 -8.13 -12.15 -13.97
C ARG A 111 -9.53 -12.62 -13.61
N ARG A 112 -9.95 -13.72 -14.21
CA ARG A 112 -11.18 -14.43 -13.81
C ARG A 112 -11.06 -14.90 -12.36
N PHE A 113 -12.07 -14.61 -11.55
CA PHE A 113 -12.14 -15.13 -10.19
C PHE A 113 -12.04 -16.66 -10.21
N GLY A 114 -11.08 -17.19 -9.45
CA GLY A 114 -10.78 -18.61 -9.38
C GLY A 114 -9.53 -19.05 -10.15
N SER A 115 -9.08 -18.33 -11.19
CA SER A 115 -7.91 -18.76 -12.01
C SER A 115 -6.66 -19.01 -11.19
N ASP A 116 -6.39 -18.12 -10.24
CA ASP A 116 -5.14 -18.10 -9.48
C ASP A 116 -5.09 -19.20 -8.41
N LEU A 117 -6.24 -19.80 -8.08
CA LEU A 117 -6.35 -20.91 -7.13
C LEU A 117 -6.11 -22.28 -7.78
N LEU A 118 -6.07 -22.34 -9.12
CA LEU A 118 -5.90 -23.56 -9.91
C LEU A 118 -4.44 -23.80 -10.32
N VAL A 119 -3.54 -22.88 -10.02
CA VAL A 119 -2.13 -22.97 -10.42
C VAL A 119 -1.39 -23.94 -9.48
N PRO A 120 -0.84 -25.06 -9.99
CA PRO A 120 -0.20 -26.08 -9.15
C PRO A 120 1.19 -25.70 -8.61
N GLU A 121 1.64 -24.44 -8.78
CA GLU A 121 2.82 -23.92 -8.07
C GLU A 121 2.66 -23.97 -6.54
N ALA A 122 1.42 -24.12 -6.03
CA ALA A 122 1.15 -24.34 -4.61
C ALA A 122 1.09 -25.83 -4.19
N ARG A 123 0.54 -26.73 -5.02
CA ARG A 123 0.30 -28.16 -4.68
C ARG A 123 0.24 -29.05 -5.93
N ASP A 124 0.90 -30.20 -5.85
CA ASP A 124 0.61 -31.33 -6.74
C ASP A 124 -0.74 -31.95 -6.33
N PHE A 125 -1.77 -31.73 -7.15
CA PHE A 125 -3.10 -32.30 -6.96
C PHE A 125 -3.26 -33.66 -7.66
N THR A 126 -2.25 -34.13 -8.41
CA THR A 126 -2.28 -35.41 -9.14
C THR A 126 -1.78 -36.57 -8.28
N ALA A 127 -0.81 -36.31 -7.40
CA ALA A 127 -0.44 -37.21 -6.33
C ALA A 127 -1.34 -36.95 -5.10
N PRO A 128 -2.02 -37.95 -4.53
CA PRO A 128 -2.72 -37.74 -3.26
C PRO A 128 -1.70 -37.39 -2.19
N SER A 129 -1.98 -36.31 -1.45
CA SER A 129 -1.50 -36.21 -0.08
C SER A 129 -1.79 -37.53 0.61
N THR A 130 -0.80 -38.10 1.30
CA THR A 130 -0.94 -39.21 2.25
C THR A 130 -1.69 -38.80 3.52
N GLY A 131 -2.80 -38.06 3.32
CA GLY A 131 -3.79 -37.80 4.36
C GLY A 131 -4.30 -39.13 4.87
N ALA A 132 -4.51 -39.19 6.19
CA ALA A 132 -5.06 -40.38 6.82
C ALA A 132 -6.37 -40.76 6.12
N ILE A 133 -6.43 -41.99 5.61
CA ILE A 133 -7.64 -42.52 4.99
C ILE A 133 -8.73 -42.53 6.06
N PRO A 134 -9.92 -41.96 5.78
CA PRO A 134 -10.99 -41.91 6.76
C PRO A 134 -11.34 -43.31 7.29
N ASP A 135 -11.56 -43.42 8.61
CA ASP A 135 -11.87 -44.71 9.24
C ASP A 135 -13.16 -45.35 8.69
N ASP A 136 -14.07 -44.55 8.13
CA ASP A 136 -15.29 -45.00 7.46
C ASP A 136 -15.13 -45.37 5.98
N TYR A 137 -13.95 -45.15 5.38
CA TYR A 137 -13.64 -45.62 4.03
C TYR A 137 -13.87 -47.14 3.94
N ARG A 138 -14.68 -47.57 2.98
CA ARG A 138 -14.90 -48.99 2.70
C ARG A 138 -13.86 -49.49 1.70
N LEU A 139 -13.14 -50.53 2.08
CA LEU A 139 -12.13 -51.16 1.24
C LEU A 139 -12.76 -51.79 -0.02
N ASN A 140 -12.09 -51.62 -1.16
CA ASN A 140 -12.57 -52.02 -2.48
C ASN A 140 -11.60 -53.02 -3.16
N PRO A 141 -12.11 -53.93 -4.02
CA PRO A 141 -11.29 -54.76 -4.90
C PRO A 141 -10.29 -53.93 -5.72
N GLY A 142 -9.00 -54.24 -5.59
CA GLY A 142 -7.88 -53.50 -6.16
C GLY A 142 -7.12 -52.57 -5.20
N ASP A 143 -7.65 -52.29 -3.99
CA ASP A 143 -6.86 -51.64 -2.93
C ASP A 143 -5.72 -52.57 -2.47
N GLN A 144 -4.64 -51.99 -1.94
CA GLN A 144 -3.49 -52.71 -1.39
C GLN A 144 -3.26 -52.30 0.07
N LEU A 145 -3.17 -53.26 0.96
CA LEU A 145 -2.85 -53.06 2.38
C LEU A 145 -1.39 -53.45 2.66
N ARG A 146 -0.71 -52.77 3.56
CA ARG A 146 0.57 -53.18 4.13
C ARG A 146 0.33 -53.74 5.53
N LEU A 147 0.66 -55.01 5.72
CA LEU A 147 0.56 -55.75 6.97
C LEU A 147 1.95 -55.90 7.60
N ASP A 148 2.03 -55.57 8.89
CA ASP A 148 3.18 -55.80 9.75
C ASP A 148 2.72 -56.62 10.97
N LEU A 149 3.45 -57.69 11.27
CA LEU A 149 3.19 -58.63 12.38
C LEU A 149 4.47 -58.82 13.20
N THR A 150 4.34 -58.74 14.53
CA THR A 150 5.45 -59.01 15.45
C THR A 150 5.00 -59.90 16.62
N GLY A 151 5.95 -60.45 17.38
CA GLY A 151 5.67 -61.40 18.47
C GLY A 151 5.85 -62.85 18.02
N SER A 152 4.85 -63.71 18.29
CA SER A 152 4.90 -65.16 17.98
C SER A 152 4.93 -65.51 16.48
N VAL A 153 4.59 -64.54 15.63
CA VAL A 153 4.66 -64.59 14.18
C VAL A 153 5.28 -63.29 13.69
N GLN A 154 6.15 -63.35 12.68
CA GLN A 154 6.88 -62.19 12.18
C GLN A 154 6.61 -62.01 10.69
N ALA A 155 6.16 -60.81 10.32
CA ALA A 155 5.99 -60.36 8.95
C ALA A 155 6.24 -58.86 8.89
N THR A 156 6.96 -58.37 7.88
CA THR A 156 7.28 -56.92 7.79
C THR A 156 7.10 -56.44 6.36
N GLY A 157 6.33 -55.37 6.19
CA GLY A 157 6.07 -54.72 4.92
C GLY A 157 5.28 -55.57 3.91
N VAL A 158 4.49 -56.56 4.35
CA VAL A 158 3.78 -57.47 3.44
C VAL A 158 2.65 -56.72 2.76
N VAL A 159 2.75 -56.53 1.43
CA VAL A 159 1.71 -55.89 0.64
C VAL A 159 0.68 -56.92 0.18
N LEU A 160 -0.58 -56.66 0.50
CA LEU A 160 -1.73 -57.52 0.29
C LEU A 160 -2.75 -56.81 -0.60
N THR A 161 -2.88 -57.25 -1.85
CA THR A 161 -3.92 -56.74 -2.77
C THR A 161 -5.27 -57.39 -2.46
N ILE A 162 -6.34 -56.60 -2.44
CA ILE A 162 -7.71 -57.10 -2.37
C ILE A 162 -8.11 -57.66 -3.74
N ASP A 163 -8.38 -58.96 -3.82
CA ASP A 163 -8.78 -59.67 -5.04
C ASP A 163 -10.19 -59.28 -5.53
N SER A 164 -10.58 -59.79 -6.71
CA SER A 164 -11.91 -59.57 -7.31
C SER A 164 -13.07 -60.09 -6.47
N GLU A 165 -12.83 -61.09 -5.60
CA GLU A 165 -13.80 -61.62 -4.66
C GLU A 165 -13.79 -60.88 -3.31
N GLY A 166 -12.98 -59.82 -3.19
CA GLY A 166 -12.93 -58.96 -2.01
C GLY A 166 -12.10 -59.50 -0.85
N ARG A 167 -11.13 -60.37 -1.12
CA ARG A 167 -10.29 -61.04 -0.11
C ARG A 167 -8.83 -60.62 -0.23
N ILE A 168 -8.10 -60.70 0.88
CA ILE A 168 -6.64 -60.66 0.93
C ILE A 168 -6.09 -62.04 1.29
N PHE A 169 -4.95 -62.42 0.71
CA PHE A 169 -4.27 -63.67 1.05
C PHE A 169 -3.10 -63.41 2.01
N VAL A 170 -3.30 -63.67 3.30
CA VAL A 170 -2.23 -63.57 4.30
C VAL A 170 -1.46 -64.90 4.31
N PRO A 171 -0.16 -64.94 3.95
CA PRO A 171 0.55 -66.21 3.86
C PRO A 171 0.61 -66.90 5.23
N LYS A 172 0.50 -68.23 5.25
CA LYS A 172 0.37 -69.07 6.47
C LYS A 172 -0.90 -68.86 7.32
N VAL A 173 -1.82 -67.97 6.93
CA VAL A 173 -3.13 -67.76 7.59
C VAL A 173 -4.30 -68.05 6.63
N GLY A 174 -4.15 -67.73 5.35
CA GLY A 174 -5.13 -67.99 4.29
C GLY A 174 -5.85 -66.74 3.79
N ALA A 175 -6.99 -66.95 3.11
CA ALA A 175 -7.80 -65.87 2.55
C ALA A 175 -8.71 -65.24 3.62
N ILE A 176 -8.74 -63.91 3.68
CA ILE A 176 -9.55 -63.11 4.60
C ILE A 176 -10.40 -62.13 3.79
N THR A 177 -11.73 -62.18 3.92
CA THR A 177 -12.63 -61.22 3.28
C THR A 177 -12.52 -59.85 3.96
N VAL A 178 -12.26 -58.81 3.18
CA VAL A 178 -12.10 -57.42 3.64
C VAL A 178 -12.86 -56.38 2.79
N SER A 179 -13.39 -56.75 1.62
CA SER A 179 -14.21 -55.84 0.80
C SER A 179 -15.46 -55.37 1.56
N GLY A 180 -15.77 -54.07 1.45
CA GLY A 180 -16.88 -53.44 2.13
C GLY A 180 -16.68 -53.19 3.64
N VAL A 181 -15.62 -53.73 4.25
CA VAL A 181 -15.20 -53.45 5.63
C VAL A 181 -14.67 -52.02 5.71
N ARG A 182 -15.01 -51.31 6.78
CA ARG A 182 -14.50 -49.96 7.07
C ARG A 182 -13.01 -50.04 7.44
N TYR A 183 -12.23 -49.05 7.03
CA TYR A 183 -10.79 -49.02 7.30
C TYR A 183 -10.46 -49.09 8.80
N GLY A 184 -11.21 -48.41 9.66
CA GLY A 184 -11.05 -48.49 11.12
C GLY A 184 -11.30 -49.91 11.69
N ASP A 185 -12.17 -50.69 11.05
CA ASP A 185 -12.52 -52.04 11.49
C ASP A 185 -11.53 -53.11 10.99
N VAL A 186 -10.80 -52.87 9.90
CA VAL A 186 -10.02 -53.90 9.19
C VAL A 186 -8.97 -54.58 10.08
N ARG A 187 -8.34 -53.83 10.99
CA ARG A 187 -7.37 -54.37 11.96
C ARG A 187 -7.99 -55.48 12.80
N SER A 188 -9.23 -55.29 13.26
CA SER A 188 -9.94 -56.26 14.10
C SER A 188 -10.30 -57.53 13.32
N VAL A 189 -10.76 -57.39 12.07
CA VAL A 189 -11.13 -58.49 11.17
C VAL A 189 -9.92 -59.37 10.87
N ILE A 190 -8.77 -58.77 10.51
CA ILE A 190 -7.55 -59.52 10.23
C ILE A 190 -7.02 -60.16 11.51
N ALA A 191 -6.95 -59.42 12.63
CA ALA A 191 -6.48 -59.96 13.91
C ALA A 191 -7.31 -61.16 14.38
N GLN A 192 -8.64 -61.13 14.20
CA GLN A 192 -9.52 -62.26 14.53
C GLN A 192 -9.16 -63.52 13.73
N GLN A 193 -8.87 -63.41 12.44
CA GLN A 193 -8.45 -64.57 11.63
C GLN A 193 -7.05 -65.06 12.01
N VAL A 194 -6.06 -64.16 12.16
CA VAL A 194 -4.70 -64.51 12.59
C VAL A 194 -4.71 -65.22 13.96
N SER A 195 -5.59 -64.79 14.88
CA SER A 195 -5.73 -65.37 16.23
C SER A 195 -6.19 -66.83 16.28
N ARG A 196 -6.71 -67.37 15.16
CA ARG A 196 -7.08 -68.78 15.04
C ARG A 196 -5.86 -69.70 15.03
N GLN A 197 -4.70 -69.19 14.61
CA GLN A 197 -3.47 -69.96 14.41
C GLN A 197 -2.27 -69.44 15.22
N TYR A 198 -2.25 -68.15 15.57
CA TYR A 198 -1.17 -67.52 16.33
C TYR A 198 -1.71 -66.82 17.60
N ARG A 199 -0.93 -66.80 18.68
CA ARG A 199 -1.26 -66.16 19.97
C ARG A 199 -0.08 -65.33 20.44
N GLY A 200 -0.30 -64.17 21.06
CA GLY A 200 0.80 -63.29 21.49
C GLY A 200 1.53 -62.64 20.32
N PHE A 201 0.77 -62.04 19.41
CA PHE A 201 1.27 -61.23 18.30
C PHE A 201 0.73 -59.79 18.42
N ASP A 202 1.47 -58.82 17.91
CA ASP A 202 0.93 -57.49 17.60
C ASP A 202 0.75 -57.36 16.08
N LEU A 203 -0.27 -56.59 15.68
CA LEU A 203 -0.68 -56.42 14.29
C LEU A 203 -0.88 -54.94 13.99
N GLN A 204 -0.13 -54.47 12.99
CA GLN A 204 -0.31 -53.18 12.35
C GLN A 204 -0.74 -53.38 10.90
N ILE A 205 -1.67 -52.53 10.45
CA ILE A 205 -2.22 -52.55 9.11
C ILE A 205 -2.32 -51.10 8.64
N SER A 206 -1.92 -50.84 7.39
CA SER A 206 -2.07 -49.55 6.74
C SER A 206 -2.46 -49.76 5.27
N VAL A 207 -2.97 -48.76 4.58
CA VAL A 207 -3.15 -48.84 3.12
C VAL A 207 -1.82 -48.50 2.44
N ALA A 208 -1.35 -49.40 1.58
CA ALA A 208 -0.17 -49.20 0.74
C ALA A 208 -0.50 -48.41 -0.54
N ARG A 209 -1.68 -48.67 -1.13
CA ARG A 209 -2.18 -48.00 -2.34
C ARG A 209 -3.70 -48.16 -2.44
N LEU A 210 -4.41 -47.09 -2.80
CA LEU A 210 -5.83 -47.15 -3.17
C LEU A 210 -6.01 -47.52 -4.64
N LYS A 211 -7.13 -48.14 -4.98
CA LYS A 211 -7.52 -48.48 -6.34
C LYS A 211 -7.50 -47.23 -7.23
N GLY A 212 -6.81 -47.33 -8.37
CA GLY A 212 -6.87 -46.34 -9.44
C GLY A 212 -8.21 -46.39 -10.17
N LEU A 213 -8.79 -45.23 -10.44
CA LEU A 213 -9.98 -45.03 -11.27
C LEU A 213 -9.57 -44.20 -12.49
N THR A 214 -9.98 -44.62 -13.68
CA THR A 214 -9.84 -43.80 -14.89
C THR A 214 -11.08 -42.94 -15.06
N VAL A 215 -10.91 -41.63 -15.17
CA VAL A 215 -11.96 -40.64 -15.46
C VAL A 215 -11.57 -39.77 -16.66
N TYR A 216 -12.54 -39.15 -17.32
CA TYR A 216 -12.30 -38.35 -18.52
C TYR A 216 -12.71 -36.90 -18.28
N VAL A 217 -11.78 -35.96 -18.43
CA VAL A 217 -12.07 -34.52 -18.35
C VAL A 217 -12.19 -33.96 -19.77
N THR A 218 -13.31 -33.30 -20.05
CA THR A 218 -13.73 -32.87 -21.40
C THR A 218 -14.33 -31.46 -21.39
N GLY A 219 -14.61 -30.92 -22.58
CA GLY A 219 -15.14 -29.56 -22.73
C GLY A 219 -14.03 -28.53 -22.58
N PHE A 220 -14.34 -27.39 -21.95
CA PHE A 220 -13.43 -26.25 -21.80
C PHE A 220 -12.49 -26.40 -20.59
N ALA A 221 -11.84 -27.56 -20.48
CA ALA A 221 -10.73 -27.78 -19.54
C ALA A 221 -9.44 -27.14 -20.06
N GLU A 222 -8.52 -26.78 -19.17
CA GLU A 222 -7.17 -26.35 -19.55
C GLU A 222 -6.37 -27.50 -20.18
N ARG A 223 -6.54 -28.71 -19.64
CA ARG A 223 -5.97 -29.96 -20.18
C ARG A 223 -7.05 -31.05 -20.27
N PRO A 224 -7.84 -31.10 -21.36
CA PRO A 224 -8.79 -32.19 -21.57
C PRO A 224 -8.03 -33.50 -21.84
N GLY A 225 -8.51 -34.61 -21.27
CA GLY A 225 -7.83 -35.91 -21.35
C GLY A 225 -8.38 -36.97 -20.40
N ALA A 226 -7.75 -38.14 -20.41
CA ALA A 226 -8.00 -39.20 -19.44
C ALA A 226 -7.06 -39.03 -18.23
N TYR A 227 -7.62 -39.12 -17.03
CA TYR A 227 -6.92 -38.95 -15.75
C TYR A 227 -7.07 -40.22 -14.91
N THR A 228 -5.97 -40.69 -14.32
CA THR A 228 -6.01 -41.75 -13.31
C THR A 228 -6.01 -41.10 -11.93
N VAL A 229 -7.12 -41.21 -11.23
CA VAL A 229 -7.32 -40.73 -9.86
C VAL A 229 -7.46 -41.91 -8.90
N ASN A 230 -7.64 -41.69 -7.60
CA ASN A 230 -7.86 -42.78 -6.63
C ASN A 230 -9.34 -42.86 -6.20
N SER A 231 -9.71 -43.95 -5.52
CA SER A 231 -11.08 -44.22 -5.03
C SER A 231 -11.63 -43.25 -3.97
N LEU A 232 -10.84 -42.32 -3.46
CA LEU A 232 -11.29 -41.21 -2.59
C LEU A 232 -11.42 -39.87 -3.32
N SER A 233 -11.12 -39.81 -4.62
CA SER A 233 -11.09 -38.56 -5.37
C SER A 233 -12.48 -38.09 -5.77
N THR A 234 -12.73 -36.78 -5.66
CA THR A 234 -13.98 -36.13 -6.05
C THR A 234 -13.83 -35.41 -7.40
N LEU A 235 -14.96 -34.90 -7.94
CA LEU A 235 -14.97 -34.07 -9.15
C LEU A 235 -13.95 -32.93 -9.07
N VAL A 236 -13.86 -32.23 -7.93
CA VAL A 236 -12.90 -31.13 -7.75
C VAL A 236 -11.45 -31.61 -7.86
N ASN A 237 -11.10 -32.80 -7.36
CA ASN A 237 -9.74 -33.35 -7.52
C ASN A 237 -9.36 -33.53 -8.99
N ALA A 238 -10.24 -34.12 -9.80
CA ALA A 238 -9.97 -34.36 -11.21
C ALA A 238 -9.97 -33.07 -12.05
N VAL A 239 -10.82 -32.10 -11.71
CA VAL A 239 -10.81 -30.75 -12.32
C VAL A 239 -9.48 -30.05 -12.03
N LEU A 240 -9.00 -30.08 -10.78
CA LEU A 240 -7.69 -29.52 -10.40
C LEU A 240 -6.52 -30.23 -11.11
N ALA A 241 -6.56 -31.56 -11.21
CA ALA A 241 -5.57 -32.33 -11.96
C ALA A 241 -5.52 -31.95 -13.47
N ALA A 242 -6.66 -31.55 -14.04
CA ALA A 242 -6.76 -31.03 -15.41
C ALA A 242 -6.36 -29.54 -15.57
N GLY A 243 -5.89 -28.88 -14.51
CA GLY A 243 -5.59 -27.44 -14.50
C GLY A 243 -6.82 -26.53 -14.38
N GLY A 244 -8.00 -27.11 -14.16
CA GLY A 244 -9.28 -26.43 -14.05
C GLY A 244 -9.88 -25.95 -15.39
N PRO A 245 -10.89 -25.06 -15.35
CA PRO A 245 -11.49 -24.47 -16.54
C PRO A 245 -10.51 -23.56 -17.29
N SER A 246 -10.34 -23.78 -18.59
CA SER A 246 -9.53 -22.91 -19.45
C SER A 246 -10.12 -21.50 -19.55
N ALA A 247 -9.43 -20.57 -20.23
CA ALA A 247 -9.90 -19.19 -20.42
C ALA A 247 -11.32 -19.06 -21.01
N GLY A 248 -11.81 -20.09 -21.70
CA GLY A 248 -13.18 -20.19 -22.23
C GLY A 248 -14.13 -21.07 -21.39
N GLY A 249 -13.67 -21.75 -20.34
CA GLY A 249 -14.46 -22.66 -19.52
C GLY A 249 -15.10 -22.01 -18.29
N SER A 250 -16.35 -22.42 -18.02
CA SER A 250 -17.13 -21.98 -16.88
C SER A 250 -16.54 -22.48 -15.57
N PHE A 251 -16.55 -21.62 -14.56
CA PHE A 251 -16.32 -22.00 -13.17
C PHE A 251 -17.60 -22.47 -12.48
N ARG A 252 -18.76 -22.26 -13.11
CA ARG A 252 -20.08 -22.34 -12.46
C ARG A 252 -20.95 -23.49 -12.97
N SER A 253 -20.56 -24.15 -14.06
CA SER A 253 -21.13 -25.41 -14.51
C SER A 253 -20.02 -26.40 -14.87
N ILE A 254 -19.78 -27.32 -13.96
CA ILE A 254 -18.84 -28.44 -14.11
C ILE A 254 -19.64 -29.73 -13.90
N GLN A 255 -19.92 -30.42 -15.00
CA GLN A 255 -20.89 -31.50 -15.05
C GLN A 255 -20.22 -32.86 -14.85
N LEU A 256 -20.58 -33.59 -13.78
CA LEU A 256 -20.26 -35.02 -13.65
C LEU A 256 -21.29 -35.84 -14.40
N ARG A 257 -20.85 -36.64 -15.37
CA ARG A 257 -21.69 -37.60 -16.09
C ARG A 257 -21.23 -39.03 -15.86
N ARG A 258 -22.18 -39.91 -15.54
CA ARG A 258 -21.95 -41.34 -15.26
C ARG A 258 -22.93 -42.15 -16.10
N ASN A 259 -22.44 -43.13 -16.85
CA ASN A 259 -23.25 -43.94 -17.77
C ASN A 259 -24.12 -43.13 -18.77
N GLY A 260 -23.74 -41.88 -19.05
CA GLY A 260 -24.48 -40.94 -19.91
C GLY A 260 -25.42 -39.97 -19.17
N GLU A 261 -25.75 -40.22 -17.91
CA GLU A 261 -26.64 -39.38 -17.09
C GLU A 261 -25.86 -38.31 -16.32
N LEU A 262 -26.50 -37.15 -16.07
CA LEU A 262 -25.94 -36.08 -15.24
C LEU A 262 -26.11 -36.42 -13.75
N VAL A 263 -24.99 -36.58 -13.04
CA VAL A 263 -24.95 -36.92 -11.60
C VAL A 263 -24.86 -35.66 -10.73
N SER A 264 -24.10 -34.66 -11.18
CA SER A 264 -23.92 -33.37 -10.50
C SER A 264 -23.57 -32.30 -11.52
N ASP A 265 -23.99 -31.07 -11.30
CA ASP A 265 -23.50 -29.88 -12.00
C ASP A 265 -22.97 -28.92 -10.92
N PHE A 266 -21.66 -28.79 -10.84
CA PHE A 266 -20.97 -28.18 -9.70
C PHE A 266 -20.56 -26.74 -9.99
N ASP A 267 -21.01 -25.82 -9.15
CA ASP A 267 -20.59 -24.42 -9.15
C ASP A 267 -19.38 -24.23 -8.21
N LEU A 268 -18.20 -23.98 -8.77
CA LEU A 268 -16.99 -23.76 -7.96
C LEU A 268 -17.10 -22.48 -7.10
N TYR A 269 -18.02 -21.56 -7.40
CA TYR A 269 -18.24 -20.37 -6.57
C TYR A 269 -18.85 -20.76 -5.21
N ASP A 270 -19.63 -21.84 -5.12
CA ASP A 270 -20.15 -22.31 -3.84
C ASP A 270 -19.03 -22.79 -2.91
N LEU A 271 -18.04 -23.50 -3.46
CA LEU A 271 -16.84 -23.87 -2.72
C LEU A 271 -15.98 -22.64 -2.36
N LEU A 272 -15.73 -21.75 -3.33
CA LEU A 272 -14.76 -20.66 -3.18
C LEU A 272 -15.27 -19.46 -2.38
N LEU A 273 -16.59 -19.22 -2.36
CA LEU A 273 -17.20 -18.07 -1.67
C LEU A 273 -18.01 -18.48 -0.43
N ARG A 274 -18.55 -19.70 -0.39
CA ARG A 274 -19.42 -20.18 0.71
C ARG A 274 -18.82 -21.35 1.50
N GLY A 275 -17.79 -22.01 0.97
CA GLY A 275 -17.21 -23.22 1.55
C GLY A 275 -18.08 -24.47 1.39
N ASP A 276 -19.11 -24.41 0.54
CA ASP A 276 -20.01 -25.55 0.32
C ASP A 276 -19.38 -26.59 -0.63
N LYS A 277 -19.57 -27.87 -0.29
CA LYS A 277 -19.10 -29.04 -1.04
C LYS A 277 -20.24 -29.98 -1.43
N SER A 278 -21.50 -29.59 -1.20
CA SER A 278 -22.68 -30.42 -1.41
C SER A 278 -22.77 -31.07 -2.81
N GLY A 279 -22.30 -30.38 -3.85
CA GLY A 279 -22.23 -30.92 -5.22
C GLY A 279 -20.90 -31.59 -5.63
N ASP A 280 -19.89 -31.64 -4.76
CA ASP A 280 -18.57 -32.23 -5.06
C ASP A 280 -18.63 -33.77 -4.96
N ALA A 281 -19.18 -34.39 -6.00
CA ALA A 281 -19.48 -35.81 -6.02
C ALA A 281 -18.21 -36.69 -6.09
N ALA A 282 -18.24 -37.81 -5.37
CA ALA A 282 -17.20 -38.84 -5.43
C ALA A 282 -17.19 -39.56 -6.79
N LEU A 283 -15.98 -39.78 -7.33
CA LEU A 283 -15.78 -40.32 -8.66
C LEU A 283 -15.84 -41.85 -8.71
N GLN A 284 -16.23 -42.36 -9.87
CA GLN A 284 -16.24 -43.77 -10.23
C GLN A 284 -15.48 -43.99 -11.55
N ASN A 285 -15.02 -45.23 -11.77
CA ASN A 285 -14.29 -45.57 -12.98
C ASN A 285 -15.18 -45.46 -14.22
N GLY A 286 -14.76 -44.66 -15.21
CA GLY A 286 -15.52 -44.35 -16.42
C GLY A 286 -16.34 -43.06 -16.35
N ASP A 287 -16.31 -42.32 -15.22
CA ASP A 287 -16.96 -41.02 -15.13
C ASP A 287 -16.38 -40.01 -16.13
N VAL A 288 -17.28 -39.19 -16.71
CA VAL A 288 -16.93 -38.11 -17.63
C VAL A 288 -17.26 -36.79 -16.98
N ILE A 289 -16.24 -35.98 -16.72
CA ILE A 289 -16.35 -34.61 -16.23
C ILE A 289 -16.35 -33.68 -17.46
N HIS A 290 -17.36 -32.82 -17.57
CA HIS A 290 -17.53 -31.90 -18.69
C HIS A 290 -17.60 -30.45 -18.20
N ILE A 291 -16.61 -29.65 -18.58
CA ILE A 291 -16.57 -28.22 -18.25
C ILE A 291 -17.31 -27.44 -19.34
N ALA A 292 -18.39 -26.77 -18.96
CA ALA A 292 -19.23 -25.98 -19.86
C ALA A 292 -18.49 -24.72 -20.39
N PRO A 293 -18.94 -24.11 -21.51
CA PRO A 293 -18.47 -22.79 -21.92
C PRO A 293 -18.81 -21.72 -20.87
N THR A 294 -17.94 -20.73 -20.72
CA THR A 294 -18.16 -19.59 -19.80
C THR A 294 -19.43 -18.82 -20.16
N GLY A 295 -20.23 -18.49 -19.16
CA GLY A 295 -21.48 -17.74 -19.29
C GLY A 295 -21.29 -16.23 -19.51
N THR A 296 -22.01 -15.44 -18.72
CA THR A 296 -21.89 -13.98 -18.74
C THR A 296 -20.76 -13.55 -17.84
N GLN A 297 -19.89 -12.66 -18.31
CA GLN A 297 -18.77 -12.13 -17.53
C GLN A 297 -18.90 -10.62 -17.31
N VAL A 298 -18.54 -10.19 -16.10
CA VAL A 298 -18.48 -8.79 -15.67
C VAL A 298 -17.18 -8.54 -14.91
N ALA A 299 -16.62 -7.35 -14.98
CA ALA A 299 -15.49 -6.95 -14.14
C ALA A 299 -15.96 -6.15 -12.94
N VAL A 300 -15.44 -6.42 -11.75
CA VAL A 300 -15.67 -5.61 -10.55
C VAL A 300 -14.33 -5.07 -10.07
N ILE A 301 -14.21 -3.74 -10.02
CA ILE A 301 -12.95 -3.00 -9.88
C ILE A 301 -13.06 -1.83 -8.87
N GLY A 302 -11.93 -1.29 -8.43
CA GLY A 302 -11.89 -0.20 -7.45
C GLY A 302 -12.06 -0.69 -6.01
N SER A 303 -12.77 0.07 -5.17
CA SER A 303 -12.85 -0.15 -3.71
C SER A 303 -13.73 -1.34 -3.29
N VAL A 304 -13.36 -2.56 -3.70
CA VAL A 304 -13.99 -3.82 -3.26
C VAL A 304 -12.98 -4.69 -2.53
N ASN A 305 -13.48 -5.72 -1.82
CA ASN A 305 -12.61 -6.63 -1.08
C ASN A 305 -11.82 -7.57 -2.01
N ARG A 306 -12.32 -7.86 -3.22
CA ARG A 306 -11.59 -8.60 -4.26
C ARG A 306 -11.96 -8.15 -5.67
N GLU A 307 -11.05 -7.42 -6.31
CA GLU A 307 -11.18 -7.04 -7.72
C GLU A 307 -10.85 -8.22 -8.64
N ALA A 308 -11.78 -8.57 -9.54
CA ALA A 308 -11.63 -9.67 -10.51
C ALA A 308 -12.72 -9.59 -11.60
N ILE A 309 -12.65 -10.51 -12.56
CA ILE A 309 -13.72 -10.80 -13.51
C ILE A 309 -14.56 -11.95 -12.99
N TYR A 310 -15.86 -11.72 -12.84
CA TYR A 310 -16.81 -12.68 -12.28
C TYR A 310 -17.71 -13.25 -13.36
N GLU A 311 -17.98 -14.54 -13.26
CA GLU A 311 -19.01 -15.23 -14.04
C GLU A 311 -20.35 -15.10 -13.28
N VAL A 312 -21.33 -14.51 -13.95
CA VAL A 312 -22.65 -14.21 -13.37
C VAL A 312 -23.72 -15.07 -14.03
N GLY A 313 -24.62 -15.57 -13.19
CA GLY A 313 -25.77 -16.37 -13.57
C GLY A 313 -26.85 -15.55 -14.31
N PRO A 314 -27.85 -16.22 -14.90
CA PRO A 314 -28.96 -15.55 -15.56
C PRO A 314 -29.77 -14.70 -14.56
N ASN A 315 -30.09 -13.47 -14.96
CA ASN A 315 -30.84 -12.48 -14.18
C ASN A 315 -30.16 -11.99 -12.88
N GLU A 316 -28.86 -12.26 -12.69
CA GLU A 316 -28.10 -11.67 -11.58
C GLU A 316 -27.88 -10.16 -11.77
N THR A 317 -27.70 -9.45 -10.65
CA THR A 317 -27.69 -7.99 -10.59
C THR A 317 -26.32 -7.42 -10.24
N VAL A 318 -26.15 -6.09 -10.36
CA VAL A 318 -24.91 -5.40 -9.96
C VAL A 318 -24.58 -5.69 -8.49
N GLU A 319 -25.58 -5.70 -7.60
CA GLU A 319 -25.41 -6.11 -6.21
C GLU A 319 -24.97 -7.58 -6.07
N ALA A 320 -25.46 -8.49 -6.93
CA ALA A 320 -25.00 -9.89 -6.92
C ALA A 320 -23.51 -10.02 -7.31
N ALA A 321 -23.07 -9.32 -8.37
CA ALA A 321 -21.67 -9.27 -8.76
C ALA A 321 -20.77 -8.66 -7.67
N LEU A 322 -21.24 -7.59 -7.00
CA LEU A 322 -20.53 -7.00 -5.87
C LEU A 322 -20.37 -7.98 -4.69
N ARG A 323 -21.35 -8.85 -4.41
CA ARG A 323 -21.20 -9.90 -3.39
C ARG A 323 -20.11 -10.90 -3.74
N TYR A 324 -19.90 -11.24 -5.01
CA TYR A 324 -18.80 -12.11 -5.44
C TYR A 324 -17.43 -11.45 -5.24
N ALA A 325 -17.36 -10.13 -5.38
CA ALA A 325 -16.20 -9.33 -5.00
C ALA A 325 -15.99 -9.17 -3.47
N GLY A 326 -16.74 -9.91 -2.65
CA GLY A 326 -16.72 -9.80 -1.19
C GLY A 326 -17.40 -8.53 -0.65
N GLY A 327 -18.16 -7.82 -1.49
CA GLY A 327 -18.74 -6.51 -1.18
C GLY A 327 -17.77 -5.35 -1.37
N ALA A 328 -18.28 -4.15 -1.12
CA ALA A 328 -17.48 -2.94 -1.04
C ALA A 328 -16.47 -3.00 0.12
N SER A 329 -15.31 -2.39 -0.05
CA SER A 329 -14.31 -2.28 1.03
C SER A 329 -14.77 -1.31 2.11
N SER A 330 -14.13 -1.35 3.29
CA SER A 330 -14.46 -0.47 4.43
C SER A 330 -14.25 1.04 4.19
N VAL A 331 -13.73 1.41 3.02
CA VAL A 331 -13.36 2.78 2.62
C VAL A 331 -13.91 3.14 1.23
N ALA A 332 -14.90 2.39 0.78
CA ALA A 332 -15.65 2.63 -0.43
C ALA A 332 -16.71 3.72 -0.23
N ASP A 333 -16.93 4.53 -1.26
CA ASP A 333 -18.13 5.37 -1.35
C ASP A 333 -19.35 4.46 -1.47
N ALA A 334 -20.10 4.31 -0.38
CA ALA A 334 -21.29 3.46 -0.32
C ALA A 334 -22.54 4.12 -0.93
N THR A 335 -22.45 5.39 -1.35
CA THR A 335 -23.59 6.16 -1.85
C THR A 335 -23.83 6.00 -3.35
N ARG A 336 -22.83 5.50 -4.09
CA ARG A 336 -22.88 5.39 -5.55
C ARG A 336 -21.85 4.42 -6.12
N LEU A 337 -22.17 3.90 -7.29
CA LEU A 337 -21.37 2.94 -8.06
C LEU A 337 -21.26 3.43 -9.50
N MET A 338 -20.13 3.19 -10.17
CA MET A 338 -19.99 3.52 -11.59
C MET A 338 -20.13 2.25 -12.43
N LEU A 339 -21.08 2.22 -13.37
CA LEU A 339 -21.26 1.14 -14.34
C LEU A 339 -20.77 1.59 -15.72
N PHE A 340 -20.08 0.72 -16.45
CA PHE A 340 -19.66 0.96 -17.83
C PHE A 340 -19.90 -0.28 -18.70
N ASP A 341 -20.65 -0.12 -19.79
CA ASP A 341 -20.87 -1.19 -20.79
C ASP A 341 -19.70 -1.20 -21.78
N SER A 342 -18.77 -2.16 -21.62
CA SER A 342 -17.58 -2.25 -22.47
C SER A 342 -17.88 -2.52 -23.95
N LEU A 343 -19.08 -3.03 -24.26
CA LEU A 343 -19.47 -3.43 -25.60
C LEU A 343 -20.29 -2.34 -26.32
N GLY A 344 -20.48 -1.18 -25.68
CA GLY A 344 -21.11 -0.02 -26.31
C GLY A 344 -22.55 -0.25 -26.77
N ARG A 345 -23.27 -1.16 -26.10
CA ARG A 345 -24.65 -1.54 -26.46
C ARG A 345 -25.71 -0.64 -25.82
N ARG A 346 -25.26 0.37 -25.07
CA ARG A 346 -26.05 1.37 -24.33
C ARG A 346 -25.41 2.75 -24.46
N GLU A 347 -25.78 3.68 -23.56
CA GLU A 347 -25.19 5.02 -23.47
C GLU A 347 -23.66 4.99 -23.40
N ILE A 348 -23.03 6.00 -23.99
CA ILE A 348 -21.57 6.10 -24.12
C ILE A 348 -20.98 6.62 -22.81
N GLY A 349 -20.24 5.76 -22.09
CA GLY A 349 -19.42 6.16 -20.95
C GLY A 349 -19.89 5.58 -19.60
N TRP A 350 -19.36 6.14 -18.51
CA TRP A 350 -19.66 5.69 -17.16
C TRP A 350 -21.01 6.26 -16.69
N GLN A 351 -21.91 5.38 -16.27
CA GLN A 351 -23.18 5.70 -15.62
C GLN A 351 -23.01 5.64 -14.09
N GLU A 352 -23.47 6.66 -13.35
CA GLU A 352 -23.57 6.58 -11.89
C GLU A 352 -24.87 5.83 -11.53
N LEU A 353 -24.80 4.88 -10.58
CA LEU A 353 -25.92 4.11 -10.05
C LEU A 353 -26.03 4.31 -8.55
N SER A 354 -27.25 4.53 -8.05
CA SER A 354 -27.52 4.46 -6.62
C SER A 354 -27.48 3.00 -6.12
N PRO A 355 -27.35 2.75 -4.81
CA PRO A 355 -27.46 1.42 -4.24
C PRO A 355 -28.80 0.75 -4.57
N ALA A 356 -29.90 1.52 -4.65
CA ALA A 356 -31.22 0.99 -5.01
C ALA A 356 -31.26 0.52 -6.47
N ASP A 357 -30.70 1.32 -7.39
CA ASP A 357 -30.61 0.93 -8.80
C ASP A 357 -29.73 -0.31 -8.97
N ALA A 358 -28.60 -0.39 -8.26
CA ALA A 358 -27.71 -1.56 -8.30
C ALA A 358 -28.36 -2.87 -7.83
N ARG A 359 -29.39 -2.80 -6.97
CA ARG A 359 -30.21 -3.98 -6.60
C ARG A 359 -31.11 -4.45 -7.73
N ALA A 360 -31.71 -3.52 -8.48
CA ALA A 360 -32.62 -3.81 -9.59
C ALA A 360 -31.89 -4.07 -10.92
N ARG A 361 -30.66 -3.58 -11.06
CA ARG A 361 -29.90 -3.58 -12.30
C ARG A 361 -29.35 -4.96 -12.62
N ILE A 362 -30.02 -5.70 -13.51
CA ILE A 362 -29.46 -6.91 -14.13
C ILE A 362 -28.19 -6.55 -14.91
N VAL A 363 -27.13 -7.33 -14.68
CA VAL A 363 -25.85 -7.18 -15.38
C VAL A 363 -25.86 -7.86 -16.75
N GLN A 364 -25.06 -7.35 -17.67
CA GLN A 364 -24.82 -7.93 -18.99
C GLN A 364 -23.34 -8.21 -19.24
N ARG A 365 -23.07 -9.08 -20.23
CA ARG A 365 -21.71 -9.41 -20.68
C ARG A 365 -20.94 -8.13 -21.01
N GLY A 366 -19.76 -7.96 -20.44
CA GLY A 366 -18.93 -6.77 -20.65
C GLY A 366 -19.23 -5.59 -19.72
N ASP A 367 -20.22 -5.69 -18.82
CA ASP A 367 -20.41 -4.66 -17.81
C ASP A 367 -19.18 -4.61 -16.87
N VAL A 368 -18.62 -3.41 -16.68
CA VAL A 368 -17.53 -3.10 -15.75
C VAL A 368 -18.11 -2.24 -14.62
N ILE A 369 -18.07 -2.78 -13.40
CA ILE A 369 -18.58 -2.15 -12.18
C ILE A 369 -17.39 -1.60 -11.40
N ARG A 370 -17.33 -0.29 -11.21
CA ARG A 370 -16.29 0.40 -10.43
C ARG A 370 -16.87 0.99 -9.16
N VAL A 371 -16.30 0.59 -8.03
CA VAL A 371 -16.60 1.15 -6.70
C VAL A 371 -15.60 2.26 -6.41
N LEU A 372 -16.08 3.45 -6.02
CA LEU A 372 -15.23 4.61 -5.73
C LEU A 372 -14.65 4.52 -4.31
N SER A 373 -13.59 5.28 -4.01
CA SER A 373 -12.98 5.34 -2.67
C SER A 373 -13.26 6.67 -2.01
N ASP A 374 -13.58 6.65 -0.71
CA ASP A 374 -13.63 7.86 0.12
C ASP A 374 -12.23 8.33 0.57
N ILE A 375 -11.18 7.51 0.40
CA ILE A 375 -9.80 7.91 0.70
C ILE A 375 -9.26 8.80 -0.41
N GLY A 376 -8.60 9.90 -0.03
CA GLY A 376 -7.88 10.76 -0.97
C GLY A 376 -8.77 11.70 -1.77
N ILE A 377 -10.10 11.52 -1.73
CA ILE A 377 -11.03 12.58 -2.11
C ILE A 377 -10.87 13.73 -1.12
N ALA A 378 -10.41 14.88 -1.62
CA ALA A 378 -10.36 16.09 -0.83
C ALA A 378 -11.77 16.45 -0.37
N ARG A 379 -12.06 16.28 0.93
CA ARG A 379 -13.29 16.83 1.53
C ARG A 379 -13.39 18.31 1.14
N PRO A 380 -14.58 18.84 0.80
CA PRO A 380 -14.73 20.25 0.48
C PRO A 380 -14.04 21.12 1.54
N VAL A 381 -13.35 22.20 1.14
CA VAL A 381 -12.54 23.00 2.09
C VAL A 381 -13.38 23.50 3.27
N GLY A 382 -14.67 23.81 3.03
CA GLY A 382 -15.66 24.14 4.07
C GLY A 382 -16.13 22.98 4.98
N GLN A 383 -15.54 21.79 4.87
CA GLN A 383 -15.75 20.64 5.77
C GLN A 383 -14.43 20.12 6.39
N GLN A 384 -13.28 20.71 6.05
CA GLN A 384 -12.00 20.35 6.66
C GLN A 384 -11.80 21.12 7.97
N PRO A 385 -11.32 20.49 9.07
CA PRO A 385 -11.06 21.22 10.30
C PRO A 385 -9.98 22.29 10.07
N VAL A 386 -10.27 23.51 10.52
CA VAL A 386 -9.35 24.66 10.46
C VAL A 386 -8.36 24.56 11.60
N LEU A 387 -7.07 24.54 11.27
CA LEU A 387 -5.98 24.66 12.24
C LEU A 387 -5.63 26.15 12.44
N ILE A 388 -5.66 26.62 13.67
CA ILE A 388 -5.21 27.97 14.05
C ILE A 388 -4.19 27.87 15.19
N THR A 389 -3.14 28.70 15.15
CA THR A 389 -2.15 28.80 16.22
C THR A 389 -2.38 30.09 17.01
N ILE A 390 -2.55 30.00 18.33
CA ILE A 390 -2.67 31.14 19.24
C ILE A 390 -1.49 31.13 20.22
N SER A 391 -0.83 32.28 20.40
CA SER A 391 0.42 32.39 21.14
C SER A 391 0.58 33.75 21.83
N GLY A 392 1.48 33.81 22.82
CA GLY A 392 1.69 34.99 23.67
C GLY A 392 0.75 35.02 24.88
N GLU A 393 0.24 36.20 25.23
CA GLU A 393 -0.56 36.51 26.41
C GLU A 393 -2.01 35.99 26.35
N VAL A 394 -2.12 34.66 26.32
CA VAL A 394 -3.37 33.90 26.31
C VAL A 394 -3.27 32.81 27.38
N VAL A 395 -4.36 32.50 28.09
CA VAL A 395 -4.32 31.58 29.24
C VAL A 395 -3.83 30.17 28.87
N LYS A 396 -4.11 29.71 27.64
CA LYS A 396 -3.60 28.45 27.07
C LYS A 396 -3.09 28.68 25.64
N PRO A 397 -1.82 29.07 25.44
CA PRO A 397 -1.24 29.17 24.10
C PRO A 397 -1.11 27.76 23.48
N GLY A 398 -1.32 27.64 22.18
CA GLY A 398 -1.31 26.35 21.50
C GLY A 398 -1.90 26.35 20.10
N ARG A 399 -2.06 25.14 19.55
CA ARG A 399 -2.72 24.87 18.27
C ARG A 399 -4.13 24.35 18.53
N TYR A 400 -5.11 24.93 17.86
CA TYR A 400 -6.53 24.60 17.98
C TYR A 400 -7.07 24.14 16.63
N TYR A 401 -7.80 23.02 16.65
CA TYR A 401 -8.59 22.55 15.52
C TYR A 401 -10.05 22.96 15.76
N VAL A 402 -10.62 23.71 14.82
CA VAL A 402 -12.00 24.22 14.90
C VAL A 402 -12.77 23.95 13.62
N GLN A 403 -14.09 24.12 13.67
CA GLN A 403 -14.94 23.92 12.48
C GLN A 403 -14.80 25.09 11.51
N PRO A 404 -14.91 24.88 10.20
CA PRO A 404 -15.05 25.97 9.22
C PRO A 404 -16.14 26.96 9.62
N GLY A 405 -15.84 28.26 9.50
CA GLY A 405 -16.77 29.33 9.91
C GLY A 405 -16.69 29.75 11.38
N THR A 406 -15.88 29.08 12.22
CA THR A 406 -15.64 29.51 13.61
C THR A 406 -15.03 30.92 13.66
N ARG A 407 -15.39 31.73 14.66
CA ARG A 407 -14.85 33.08 14.86
C ARG A 407 -13.64 33.07 15.79
N LEU A 408 -12.73 34.02 15.63
CA LEU A 408 -11.52 34.15 16.46
C LEU A 408 -11.85 34.24 17.96
N ASN A 409 -12.93 34.95 18.34
CA ASN A 409 -13.34 35.04 19.73
C ASN A 409 -13.70 33.67 20.35
N ASP A 410 -14.27 32.75 19.59
CA ASP A 410 -14.62 31.41 20.07
C ASP A 410 -13.35 30.60 20.37
N VAL A 411 -12.33 30.73 19.51
CA VAL A 411 -11.02 30.09 19.71
C VAL A 411 -10.27 30.70 20.89
N VAL A 412 -10.32 32.02 21.06
CA VAL A 412 -9.74 32.71 22.24
C VAL A 412 -10.45 32.28 23.52
N THR A 413 -11.77 32.07 23.47
CA THR A 413 -12.56 31.56 24.60
C THR A 413 -12.18 30.10 24.93
N GLN A 414 -11.99 29.26 23.91
CA GLN A 414 -11.48 27.88 24.07
C GLN A 414 -10.06 27.86 24.67
N ALA A 415 -9.23 28.85 24.35
CA ALA A 415 -7.91 29.07 24.94
C ALA A 415 -7.96 29.68 26.37
N GLY A 416 -9.15 29.87 26.95
CA GLY A 416 -9.33 30.39 28.31
C GLY A 416 -9.32 31.91 28.43
N GLY A 417 -9.34 32.63 27.30
CA GLY A 417 -9.27 34.09 27.25
C GLY A 417 -7.83 34.63 27.22
N LEU A 418 -7.72 35.95 27.12
CA LEU A 418 -6.45 36.67 27.22
C LEU A 418 -6.02 36.81 28.69
N THR A 419 -4.72 36.94 28.94
CA THR A 419 -4.21 37.25 30.29
C THR A 419 -4.48 38.72 30.67
N ARG A 420 -4.17 39.10 31.92
CA ARG A 420 -4.31 40.49 32.38
C ARG A 420 -3.28 41.43 31.76
N ASP A 421 -2.13 40.91 31.37
CA ASP A 421 -1.01 41.67 30.82
C ASP A 421 -1.04 41.73 29.28
N ALA A 422 -1.99 41.03 28.66
CA ALA A 422 -2.23 41.03 27.22
C ALA A 422 -2.45 42.44 26.64
N PHE A 423 -1.90 42.68 25.46
CA PHE A 423 -2.08 43.94 24.74
C PHE A 423 -2.68 43.72 23.34
N PRO A 424 -4.02 43.53 23.25
CA PRO A 424 -4.74 43.28 22.01
C PRO A 424 -4.38 44.24 20.88
N TYR A 425 -4.21 45.53 21.18
CA TYR A 425 -3.75 46.55 20.25
C TYR A 425 -2.53 46.12 19.43
N ALA A 426 -1.51 45.56 20.07
CA ALA A 426 -0.24 45.20 19.44
C ALA A 426 -0.23 43.78 18.83
N SER A 427 -1.38 43.11 18.75
CA SER A 427 -1.46 41.74 18.26
C SER A 427 -1.08 41.63 16.78
N VAL A 428 -0.48 40.50 16.43
CA VAL A 428 -0.11 40.15 15.06
C VAL A 428 -0.95 38.96 14.64
N ILE A 429 -1.73 39.13 13.58
CA ILE A 429 -2.51 38.05 12.96
C ILE A 429 -1.97 37.88 11.54
N THR A 430 -1.53 36.68 11.18
CA THR A 430 -1.00 36.36 9.83
C THR A 430 -1.80 35.26 9.17
N ARG A 431 -2.09 35.43 7.88
CA ARG A 431 -2.97 34.57 7.09
C ARG A 431 -2.34 34.22 5.73
N GLN A 432 -2.43 32.97 5.31
CA GLN A 432 -1.78 32.48 4.08
C GLN A 432 -2.40 33.03 2.78
N SER A 433 -3.73 33.13 2.70
CA SER A 433 -4.43 33.75 1.55
C SER A 433 -4.02 35.22 1.37
N VAL A 434 -3.92 35.96 2.47
CA VAL A 434 -3.44 37.35 2.51
C VAL A 434 -1.95 37.42 2.15
N LYS A 435 -1.10 36.49 2.61
CA LYS A 435 0.31 36.43 2.18
C LYS A 435 0.42 36.27 0.66
N ALA A 436 -0.37 35.38 0.05
CA ALA A 436 -0.37 35.17 -1.39
C ALA A 436 -0.82 36.43 -2.16
N GLN A 437 -1.91 37.07 -1.74
CA GLN A 437 -2.41 38.30 -2.36
C GLN A 437 -1.43 39.49 -2.20
N GLN A 438 -0.83 39.63 -1.02
CA GLN A 438 0.21 40.63 -0.77
C GLN A 438 1.44 40.37 -1.64
N LYS A 439 1.86 39.11 -1.80
CA LYS A 439 3.00 38.75 -2.67
C LYS A 439 2.73 39.11 -4.14
N GLU A 440 1.57 38.76 -4.69
CA GLU A 440 1.25 39.13 -6.07
C GLU A 440 1.25 40.66 -6.28
N SER A 441 0.69 41.40 -5.31
CA SER A 441 0.66 42.87 -5.34
C SER A 441 2.05 43.48 -5.21
N PHE A 442 2.90 42.90 -4.36
CA PHE A 442 4.28 43.34 -4.13
C PHE A 442 5.18 43.03 -5.33
N ASP A 443 5.11 41.82 -5.89
CA ASP A 443 5.86 41.40 -7.07
C ASP A 443 5.49 42.27 -8.30
N ARG A 444 4.24 42.75 -8.37
CA ARG A 444 3.79 43.75 -9.37
C ARG A 444 4.43 45.12 -9.11
N ALA A 445 4.31 45.64 -7.89
CA ALA A 445 4.89 46.94 -7.51
C ALA A 445 6.42 47.00 -7.68
N VAL A 446 7.15 45.90 -7.46
CA VAL A 446 8.60 45.83 -7.71
C VAL A 446 8.92 45.95 -9.21
N LYS A 447 8.13 45.32 -10.10
CA LYS A 447 8.30 45.46 -11.56
C LYS A 447 7.95 46.87 -12.03
N ASP A 448 6.89 47.46 -11.50
CA ASP A 448 6.51 48.84 -11.81
C ASP A 448 7.59 49.83 -11.34
N MET A 449 8.22 49.58 -10.18
CA MET A 449 9.37 50.34 -9.69
C MET A 449 10.59 50.22 -10.61
N GLU A 450 10.92 49.01 -11.08
CA GLU A 450 12.01 48.77 -12.04
C GLU A 450 11.78 49.52 -13.36
N LEU A 451 10.54 49.50 -13.88
CA LEU A 451 10.15 50.27 -15.07
C LEU A 451 10.25 51.78 -14.84
N LEU A 452 9.78 52.28 -13.69
CA LEU A 452 9.86 53.71 -13.34
C LEU A 452 11.27 54.20 -13.01
N LEU A 453 12.21 53.32 -12.63
CA LEU A 453 13.62 53.67 -12.43
C LEU A 453 14.43 53.59 -13.72
N SER A 454 14.09 52.66 -14.63
CA SER A 454 14.76 52.50 -15.93
C SER A 454 14.32 53.52 -16.99
N THR A 455 13.08 54.01 -16.92
CA THR A 455 12.59 55.08 -17.82
C THR A 455 13.14 56.44 -17.42
N GLN A 456 14.05 57.02 -18.22
CA GLN A 456 14.56 58.38 -17.98
C GLN A 456 13.53 59.45 -18.38
N PRO A 457 13.34 60.53 -17.61
CA PRO A 457 12.77 61.76 -18.16
C PRO A 457 13.80 62.38 -19.13
N LEU A 458 13.41 62.52 -20.40
CA LEU A 458 14.24 63.06 -21.50
C LEU A 458 14.54 64.58 -21.39
N VAL A 459 14.45 65.17 -20.19
CA VAL A 459 14.41 66.63 -19.99
C VAL A 459 15.30 67.09 -18.84
N SER A 460 16.61 66.99 -19.03
CA SER A 460 17.58 67.87 -18.35
C SER A 460 18.75 68.18 -19.29
N VAL A 461 18.91 69.45 -19.66
CA VAL A 461 19.77 69.87 -20.79
C VAL A 461 21.29 69.77 -20.49
N ASN A 462 21.69 69.49 -19.24
CA ASN A 462 23.10 69.38 -18.85
C ASN A 462 23.71 67.98 -19.07
N ARG A 463 24.16 67.83 -20.32
CA ARG A 463 25.11 66.88 -20.91
C ARG A 463 26.05 66.10 -19.95
N ALA A 464 25.82 64.78 -19.90
CA ALA A 464 26.86 63.73 -19.95
C ALA A 464 27.76 63.39 -18.74
N GLN A 465 27.37 63.62 -17.48
CA GLN A 465 28.14 63.12 -16.30
C GLN A 465 27.43 62.13 -15.36
N LEU A 466 26.16 61.74 -15.63
CA LEU A 466 25.39 60.83 -14.75
C LEU A 466 24.79 59.60 -15.45
N ALA A 467 25.12 59.35 -16.72
CA ALA A 467 24.83 58.08 -17.41
C ALA A 467 25.85 56.97 -17.02
N THR A 468 26.29 56.98 -15.77
CA THR A 468 27.37 56.15 -15.23
C THR A 468 26.83 54.76 -14.90
N ALA A 469 27.53 53.70 -15.31
CA ALA A 469 27.12 52.31 -15.08
C ALA A 469 26.81 51.96 -13.60
N GLY A 470 27.38 52.72 -12.64
CA GLY A 470 27.07 52.62 -11.22
C GLY A 470 25.57 52.80 -10.89
N ASN A 471 24.83 53.66 -11.61
CA ASN A 471 23.41 53.86 -11.35
C ASN A 471 22.56 52.63 -11.72
N GLN A 472 22.95 51.86 -12.74
CA GLN A 472 22.27 50.61 -13.09
C GLN A 472 22.55 49.50 -12.07
N ALA A 473 23.80 49.36 -11.61
CA ALA A 473 24.15 48.41 -10.57
C ALA A 473 23.43 48.73 -9.24
N LEU A 474 23.28 50.01 -8.90
CA LEU A 474 22.48 50.45 -7.76
C LEU A 474 21.00 50.09 -7.92
N ILE A 475 20.37 50.39 -9.07
CA ILE A 475 18.97 49.99 -9.35
C ILE A 475 18.80 48.47 -9.20
N GLN A 476 19.68 47.67 -9.81
CA GLN A 476 19.63 46.21 -9.68
C GLN A 476 19.77 45.74 -8.23
N SER A 477 20.69 46.33 -7.45
CA SER A 477 20.85 45.98 -6.03
C SER A 477 19.62 46.34 -5.18
N VAL A 478 18.94 47.44 -5.50
CA VAL A 478 17.70 47.88 -4.84
C VAL A 478 16.53 46.95 -5.22
N VAL A 479 16.39 46.64 -6.50
CA VAL A 479 15.37 45.71 -7.00
C VAL A 479 15.58 44.31 -6.38
N GLN A 480 16.80 43.79 -6.34
CA GLN A 480 17.11 42.50 -5.71
C GLN A 480 16.79 42.50 -4.21
N LYS A 481 17.27 43.50 -3.45
CA LYS A 481 16.93 43.68 -2.02
C LYS A 481 15.42 43.74 -1.76
N MET A 482 14.62 44.21 -2.73
CA MET A 482 13.16 44.19 -2.65
C MET A 482 12.57 42.84 -3.05
N GLN A 483 13.03 42.19 -4.13
CA GLN A 483 12.58 40.85 -4.54
C GLN A 483 12.83 39.78 -3.47
N ASP A 484 13.93 39.91 -2.72
CA ASP A 484 14.30 39.02 -1.60
C ASP A 484 13.39 39.20 -0.37
N ARG A 485 12.50 40.22 -0.34
CA ARG A 485 11.53 40.43 0.75
C ARG A 485 10.20 39.77 0.45
N GLU A 486 9.79 38.86 1.31
CA GLU A 486 8.43 38.31 1.31
C GLU A 486 7.47 39.08 2.22
N PRO A 487 6.25 39.38 1.76
CA PRO A 487 5.15 39.73 2.65
C PRO A 487 4.84 38.60 3.64
N ASN A 488 4.41 38.96 4.85
CA ASN A 488 4.12 38.01 5.93
C ASN A 488 2.62 37.66 6.07
N GLY A 489 1.75 38.21 5.22
CA GLY A 489 0.30 37.99 5.32
C GLY A 489 -0.34 38.64 6.54
N ARG A 490 0.28 39.67 7.13
CA ARG A 490 -0.25 40.37 8.31
C ARG A 490 -1.58 41.04 7.98
N LEU A 491 -2.60 40.71 8.75
CA LEU A 491 -3.88 41.42 8.83
C LEU A 491 -3.73 42.62 9.79
N ILE A 492 -4.23 43.78 9.37
CA ILE A 492 -4.22 45.02 10.16
C ILE A 492 -5.65 45.29 10.61
N PHE A 493 -5.84 45.37 11.93
CA PHE A 493 -7.13 45.69 12.55
C PHE A 493 -7.04 47.03 13.29
N ASN A 494 -8.09 47.85 13.16
CA ASN A 494 -8.17 49.14 13.86
C ASN A 494 -8.68 48.96 15.30
N LEU A 495 -7.86 48.33 16.15
CA LEU A 495 -8.14 48.21 17.58
C LEU A 495 -7.75 49.49 18.33
N PRO A 496 -8.53 49.96 19.32
CA PRO A 496 -8.09 51.01 20.22
C PRO A 496 -6.99 50.50 21.17
N VAL A 497 -6.16 51.41 21.68
CA VAL A 497 -5.08 51.10 22.64
C VAL A 497 -5.61 50.53 23.96
N THR A 498 -6.88 50.82 24.28
CA THR A 498 -7.62 50.33 25.44
C THR A 498 -8.37 49.01 25.18
N ALA A 499 -8.19 48.37 24.02
CA ALA A 499 -8.85 47.11 23.69
C ALA A 499 -8.47 45.99 24.67
N THR A 500 -9.47 45.28 25.18
CA THR A 500 -9.34 44.11 26.07
C THR A 500 -9.62 42.78 25.37
N GLN A 501 -9.98 42.83 24.08
CA GLN A 501 -10.37 41.67 23.26
C GLN A 501 -9.78 41.81 21.84
N LEU A 502 -9.61 40.67 21.16
CA LEU A 502 -9.28 40.60 19.73
C LEU A 502 -10.54 40.83 18.86
N PRO A 503 -10.39 41.05 17.53
CA PRO A 503 -11.53 41.22 16.63
C PRO A 503 -12.48 40.02 16.71
N SER A 504 -13.71 40.26 17.14
CA SER A 504 -14.65 39.20 17.52
C SER A 504 -15.40 38.59 16.35
N ASP A 505 -15.47 39.31 15.24
CA ASP A 505 -16.17 38.95 14.00
C ASP A 505 -15.31 38.16 13.01
N LEU A 506 -13.99 38.24 13.11
CA LEU A 506 -13.04 37.56 12.21
C LEU A 506 -13.27 36.05 12.19
N ILE A 507 -13.71 35.53 11.03
CA ILE A 507 -13.75 34.09 10.75
C ILE A 507 -12.31 33.61 10.51
N VAL A 508 -11.92 32.51 11.15
CA VAL A 508 -10.56 31.97 11.06
C VAL A 508 -10.38 31.08 9.82
N GLU A 509 -9.21 31.19 9.19
CA GLU A 509 -8.79 30.37 8.04
C GLU A 509 -7.74 29.32 8.46
N ASN A 510 -7.57 28.29 7.63
CA ASN A 510 -6.62 27.23 7.90
C ASN A 510 -5.17 27.73 7.85
N ASN A 511 -4.43 27.48 8.94
CA ASN A 511 -3.10 27.99 9.24
C ASN A 511 -3.03 29.51 9.50
N ASP A 512 -4.13 30.13 9.96
CA ASP A 512 -4.03 31.41 10.65
C ASP A 512 -3.12 31.28 11.89
N ALA A 513 -2.32 32.31 12.14
CA ALA A 513 -1.53 32.42 13.35
C ALA A 513 -1.77 33.77 14.03
N VAL A 514 -1.96 33.72 15.35
CA VAL A 514 -2.28 34.85 16.22
C VAL A 514 -1.23 34.92 17.32
N TYR A 515 -0.60 36.08 17.44
CA TYR A 515 0.35 36.40 18.50
C TYR A 515 -0.14 37.63 19.26
N VAL A 516 -0.38 37.49 20.56
CA VAL A 516 -0.80 38.56 21.46
C VAL A 516 0.38 38.91 22.37
N PRO A 517 1.07 40.05 22.20
CA PRO A 517 2.16 40.42 23.09
C PRO A 517 1.63 40.91 24.44
N SER A 518 2.53 40.97 25.43
CA SER A 518 2.30 41.70 26.68
C SER A 518 2.38 43.21 26.47
N ARG A 519 1.73 43.97 27.36
CA ARG A 519 1.68 45.44 27.29
C ARG A 519 3.07 46.02 27.57
N PRO A 520 3.72 46.65 26.57
CA PRO A 520 5.05 47.20 26.78
C PRO A 520 4.99 48.37 27.76
N VAL A 521 6.01 48.51 28.61
CA VAL A 521 6.15 49.62 29.56
C VAL A 521 7.17 50.66 29.11
N THR A 522 7.51 50.67 27.81
CA THR A 522 8.58 51.49 27.24
C THR A 522 8.23 52.13 25.90
N VAL A 523 8.93 53.21 25.56
CA VAL A 523 9.03 53.82 24.23
C VAL A 523 10.51 53.79 23.81
N GLY A 524 10.80 53.22 22.64
CA GLY A 524 12.15 53.21 22.06
C GLY A 524 12.42 54.49 21.29
N VAL A 525 13.62 55.05 21.40
CA VAL A 525 14.09 56.17 20.57
C VAL A 525 15.45 55.83 19.97
N PHE A 526 15.54 55.83 18.65
CA PHE A 526 16.70 55.37 17.89
C PHE A 526 17.07 56.31 16.73
N GLY A 527 18.28 56.14 16.19
CA GLY A 527 18.81 56.93 15.08
C GLY A 527 19.68 58.11 15.55
N ALA A 528 19.53 59.27 14.90
CA ALA A 528 20.35 60.47 15.11
C ALA A 528 19.99 61.25 16.39
N VAL A 529 20.02 60.57 17.53
CA VAL A 529 19.87 61.12 18.90
C VAL A 529 21.14 60.83 19.71
N PRO A 530 21.56 61.65 20.70
CA PRO A 530 22.78 61.39 21.48
C PRO A 530 22.75 60.07 22.26
N THR A 531 21.61 59.68 22.81
CA THR A 531 21.46 58.48 23.66
C THR A 531 20.32 57.60 23.15
N PRO A 532 20.53 56.77 22.11
CA PRO A 532 19.51 55.85 21.60
C PRO A 532 19.23 54.74 22.62
N ALA A 533 17.99 54.65 23.12
CA ALA A 533 17.59 53.75 24.20
C ALA A 533 16.08 53.52 24.25
N SER A 534 15.64 52.59 25.10
CA SER A 534 14.24 52.40 25.49
C SER A 534 13.96 53.08 26.82
N PHE A 535 13.04 54.03 26.83
CA PHE A 535 12.66 54.84 28.00
C PHE A 535 11.34 54.36 28.57
N ALA A 536 11.14 54.47 29.89
CA ALA A 536 9.89 54.10 30.54
C ALA A 536 8.70 54.94 30.02
N TYR A 537 7.61 54.27 29.64
CA TYR A 537 6.39 54.89 29.14
C TYR A 537 5.71 55.73 30.23
N SER A 538 5.15 56.87 29.83
CA SER A 538 4.38 57.78 30.69
C SER A 538 3.22 58.31 29.86
N GLU A 539 2.00 58.26 30.41
CA GLU A 539 0.80 58.55 29.61
C GLU A 539 0.73 60.01 29.14
N ASP A 540 1.23 60.96 29.92
CA ASP A 540 1.17 62.39 29.60
C ASP A 540 2.25 62.87 28.61
N LYS A 541 3.15 61.98 28.16
CA LYS A 541 4.27 62.36 27.29
C LYS A 541 3.96 62.22 25.80
N THR A 542 4.45 63.18 25.03
CA THR A 542 4.52 63.19 23.57
C THR A 542 5.76 62.47 23.05
N ILE A 543 5.77 62.15 21.76
CA ILE A 543 6.96 61.64 21.06
C ILE A 543 8.16 62.59 21.21
N GLY A 544 7.92 63.91 21.20
CA GLY A 544 8.93 64.94 21.39
C GLY A 544 9.64 64.82 22.75
N ASP A 545 8.89 64.65 23.83
CA ASP A 545 9.45 64.55 25.18
C ASP A 545 10.38 63.33 25.33
N PHE A 546 10.10 62.23 24.63
CA PHE A 546 10.97 61.06 24.58
C PHE A 546 12.25 61.33 23.76
N VAL A 547 12.15 62.04 22.63
CA VAL A 547 13.32 62.46 21.85
C VAL A 547 14.19 63.45 22.63
N GLU A 548 13.61 64.36 23.40
CA GLU A 548 14.34 65.25 24.30
C GLU A 548 15.00 64.48 25.45
N THR A 549 14.32 63.48 26.03
CA THR A 549 14.90 62.56 27.04
C THR A 549 16.10 61.79 26.48
N ALA A 550 16.14 61.49 25.17
CA ALA A 550 17.28 60.88 24.48
C ALA A 550 18.45 61.86 24.19
N GLY A 551 18.37 63.11 24.66
CA GLY A 551 19.34 64.18 24.40
C GLY A 551 18.99 65.08 23.21
N GLY A 552 17.77 64.96 22.67
CA GLY A 552 17.32 65.69 21.49
C GLY A 552 17.83 65.12 20.17
N ILE A 553 17.64 65.87 19.08
CA ILE A 553 18.06 65.49 17.73
C ILE A 553 19.46 66.05 17.46
N GLN A 554 20.40 65.18 17.06
CA GLN A 554 21.76 65.58 16.68
C GLN A 554 21.77 66.54 15.48
N LYS A 555 22.89 67.25 15.25
CA LYS A 555 23.04 68.16 14.09
C LYS A 555 22.86 67.46 12.74
N LEU A 556 23.18 66.17 12.67
CA LEU A 556 23.06 65.33 11.47
C LEU A 556 21.71 64.58 11.41
N GLY A 557 20.71 64.97 12.21
CA GLY A 557 19.41 64.30 12.26
C GLY A 557 18.31 65.04 11.49
N ASP A 558 17.65 64.34 10.56
CA ASP A 558 16.62 64.93 9.70
C ASP A 558 15.29 65.08 10.46
N LYS A 559 15.00 66.34 10.82
CA LYS A 559 13.78 66.71 11.57
C LYS A 559 12.49 66.64 10.74
N LYS A 560 12.58 66.46 9.42
CA LYS A 560 11.42 66.42 8.51
C LYS A 560 10.91 65.01 8.25
N GLU A 561 11.73 63.99 8.52
CA GLU A 561 11.45 62.60 8.12
C GLU A 561 11.44 61.64 9.33
N ILE A 562 11.21 62.19 10.53
CA ILE A 562 10.99 61.42 11.76
C ILE A 562 9.71 60.60 11.63
N PHE A 563 9.83 59.30 11.87
CA PHE A 563 8.70 58.37 11.90
C PHE A 563 8.65 57.58 13.21
N VAL A 564 7.44 57.13 13.57
CA VAL A 564 7.20 56.28 14.74
C VAL A 564 6.51 55.01 14.27
N VAL A 565 7.09 53.85 14.58
CA VAL A 565 6.42 52.55 14.45
C VAL A 565 5.69 52.27 15.76
N ARG A 566 4.36 52.29 15.73
CA ARG A 566 3.46 51.95 16.82
C ARG A 566 3.45 50.44 17.07
N ALA A 567 3.10 50.01 18.28
CA ALA A 567 3.10 48.60 18.66
C ALA A 567 2.14 47.72 17.81
N ASN A 568 1.03 48.25 17.31
CA ASN A 568 0.14 47.56 16.36
C ASN A 568 0.70 47.46 14.93
N GLY A 569 1.97 47.85 14.74
CA GLY A 569 2.63 47.96 13.45
C GLY A 569 2.31 49.25 12.70
N THR A 570 1.46 50.16 13.22
CA THR A 570 1.16 51.40 12.49
C THR A 570 2.34 52.38 12.45
N VAL A 571 2.39 53.30 11.48
CA VAL A 571 3.56 54.12 11.18
C VAL A 571 3.06 55.54 11.03
N LEU A 572 3.59 56.43 11.86
CA LEU A 572 3.25 57.85 11.87
C LEU A 572 4.46 58.63 11.38
N ALA A 573 4.38 59.16 10.16
CA ALA A 573 5.47 59.82 9.43
C ALA A 573 5.05 61.21 8.94
N ASN A 574 4.63 62.07 9.88
CA ASN A 574 4.15 63.44 9.60
C ASN A 574 5.26 64.49 9.84
N GLY A 575 6.51 64.10 9.67
CA GLY A 575 7.70 64.93 9.91
C GLY A 575 7.71 65.62 11.27
N ARG A 576 7.88 66.94 11.30
CA ARG A 576 7.91 67.71 12.57
C ARG A 576 6.61 67.60 13.39
N ALA A 577 5.47 67.29 12.77
CA ALA A 577 4.22 67.08 13.49
C ALA A 577 4.21 65.76 14.29
N THR A 578 5.01 64.77 13.87
CA THR A 578 5.21 63.49 14.60
C THR A 578 5.60 63.73 16.06
N LEU A 579 6.45 64.72 16.34
CA LEU A 579 6.93 65.05 17.69
C LEU A 579 5.79 65.51 18.62
N ARG A 580 4.70 66.08 18.08
CA ARG A 580 3.54 66.55 18.87
C ARG A 580 2.51 65.45 19.15
N ALA A 581 2.67 64.26 18.57
CA ALA A 581 1.74 63.17 18.79
C ALA A 581 1.91 62.60 20.21
N LYS A 582 0.81 62.14 20.83
CA LYS A 582 0.86 61.37 22.09
C LYS A 582 1.66 60.09 21.86
N ALA A 583 2.58 59.77 22.78
CA ALA A 583 3.27 58.49 22.77
C ALA A 583 2.33 57.38 23.23
N LEU A 584 2.51 56.18 22.68
CA LEU A 584 1.78 54.98 23.04
C LEU A 584 2.75 53.90 23.57
N PRO A 585 2.27 52.95 24.39
CA PRO A 585 3.12 51.89 24.92
C PRO A 585 3.67 51.01 23.78
N GLY A 586 4.99 50.84 23.72
CA GLY A 586 5.66 50.04 22.69
C GLY A 586 5.99 50.78 21.40
N ASP A 587 5.84 52.10 21.36
CA ASP A 587 6.28 52.92 20.22
C ASP A 587 7.79 52.86 20.01
N LEU A 588 8.20 52.82 18.75
CA LEU A 588 9.60 52.92 18.30
C LEU A 588 9.75 54.19 17.46
N VAL A 589 10.33 55.23 18.05
CA VAL A 589 10.66 56.50 17.41
C VAL A 589 11.99 56.35 16.68
N PHE A 590 12.01 56.68 15.39
CA PHE A 590 13.23 56.68 14.59
C PHE A 590 13.51 58.07 14.03
N VAL A 591 14.70 58.60 14.34
CA VAL A 591 15.20 59.87 13.84
C VAL A 591 16.25 59.57 12.76
N PRO A 592 15.93 59.65 11.46
CA PRO A 592 16.89 59.35 10.41
C PRO A 592 18.04 60.37 10.37
N ILE A 593 19.14 59.95 9.76
CA ILE A 593 20.28 60.82 9.46
C ILE A 593 19.92 61.71 8.25
N GLU A 594 20.28 62.99 8.30
CA GLU A 594 20.14 63.94 7.18
C GLU A 594 21.16 63.58 6.10
N ALA A 595 20.76 62.68 5.20
CA ALA A 595 21.54 62.30 4.03
C ALA A 595 21.55 63.44 3.00
N ASP A 596 22.71 63.70 2.39
CA ASP A 596 22.82 64.63 1.28
C ASP A 596 22.25 63.99 0.01
N ARG A 597 21.00 64.33 -0.32
CA ARG A 597 20.17 63.52 -1.23
C ARG A 597 20.42 63.86 -2.68
N GLY A 598 21.35 63.15 -3.29
CA GLY A 598 21.47 63.08 -4.76
C GLY A 598 20.13 62.67 -5.42
N GLU A 599 19.91 63.15 -6.64
CA GLU A 599 18.64 63.07 -7.39
C GLU A 599 18.03 61.66 -7.45
N PHE A 600 18.88 60.62 -7.55
CA PHE A 600 18.47 59.22 -7.50
C PHE A 600 17.69 58.84 -6.23
N TRP A 601 18.16 59.26 -5.05
CA TRP A 601 17.54 58.92 -3.77
C TRP A 601 16.21 59.65 -3.54
N ALA A 602 16.11 60.89 -4.04
CA ALA A 602 14.84 61.63 -4.08
C ALA A 602 13.82 60.87 -4.96
N ARG A 603 14.22 60.50 -6.18
CA ARG A 603 13.35 59.75 -7.11
C ARG A 603 12.94 58.37 -6.58
N LEU A 604 13.86 57.62 -5.97
CA LEU A 604 13.55 56.31 -5.39
C LEU A 604 12.51 56.45 -4.27
N ARG A 605 12.67 57.43 -3.36
CA ARG A 605 11.69 57.72 -2.31
C ARG A 605 10.33 58.09 -2.91
N ASP A 606 10.31 58.93 -3.94
CA ASP A 606 9.06 59.41 -4.52
C ASP A 606 8.30 58.24 -5.23
N ILE A 607 9.01 57.41 -6.00
CA ILE A 607 8.45 56.19 -6.63
C ILE A 607 7.94 55.19 -5.57
N THR A 608 8.75 54.89 -4.55
CA THR A 608 8.36 53.93 -3.51
C THR A 608 7.20 54.43 -2.65
N SER A 609 7.12 55.75 -2.39
CA SER A 609 5.97 56.36 -1.71
C SER A 609 4.66 56.25 -2.50
N SER A 610 4.75 56.27 -3.84
CA SER A 610 3.62 56.10 -4.77
C SER A 610 3.15 54.64 -4.88
N LEU A 611 4.09 53.71 -5.08
CA LEU A 611 3.79 52.29 -5.33
C LEU A 611 3.48 51.47 -4.06
N PHE A 612 4.13 51.77 -2.94
CA PHE A 612 4.00 51.02 -1.68
C PHE A 612 3.30 51.82 -0.57
N GLY A 613 2.45 52.78 -0.97
CA GLY A 613 1.88 53.82 -0.11
C GLY A 613 1.38 53.33 1.26
N GLY A 614 1.80 54.03 2.31
CA GLY A 614 1.54 53.66 3.70
C GLY A 614 2.62 52.75 4.29
N PHE A 615 2.19 51.64 4.91
CA PHE A 615 3.00 50.79 5.80
C PHE A 615 4.33 50.33 5.25
N ILE A 616 4.29 49.90 4.01
CA ILE A 616 5.43 49.21 3.39
C ILE A 616 6.43 50.26 2.92
N GLY A 617 5.99 51.38 2.32
CA GLY A 617 6.85 52.43 1.78
C GLY A 617 7.87 53.00 2.77
N ALA A 618 7.46 53.47 3.95
CA ALA A 618 8.39 54.12 4.88
C ALA A 618 9.48 53.15 5.42
N ALA A 619 9.08 51.93 5.78
CA ALA A 619 10.00 50.92 6.31
C ALA A 619 10.89 50.30 5.21
N SER A 620 10.36 50.12 3.99
CA SER A 620 11.13 49.58 2.87
C SER A 620 12.16 50.59 2.35
N VAL A 621 11.82 51.89 2.30
CA VAL A 621 12.79 52.97 1.99
C VAL A 621 13.90 53.03 3.03
N ALA A 622 13.56 53.09 4.33
CA ALA A 622 14.55 53.18 5.40
C ALA A 622 15.56 52.02 5.37
N ALA A 623 15.09 50.80 5.08
CA ALA A 623 15.92 49.59 5.03
C ALA A 623 16.44 49.23 3.62
N VAL A 624 16.41 50.18 2.68
CA VAL A 624 17.09 50.12 1.37
C VAL A 624 18.17 51.21 1.26
N VAL A 625 17.93 52.35 1.94
CA VAL A 625 18.90 53.45 2.13
C VAL A 625 19.98 53.11 3.17
N GLN A 626 19.75 52.08 4.00
CA GLN A 626 20.73 51.40 4.86
C GLN A 626 21.23 50.08 4.23
#